data_AF-A0A6P5RDE9-F1
#
_entry.id   AF-A0A6P5RDE9-F1
#
_cell.length_a   1.000
_cell.length_b   1.000
_cell.length_c   1.000
_cell.angle_alpha   90.00
_cell.angle_beta   90.00
_cell.angle_gamma   90.00
#
_symmetry.space_group_name_H-M   'P 1'
#
loop_
_entity.id
_entity.type
_entity.pdbx_description
1 polymer ?
#
loop_
_entity_poly.entity_id
_entity_poly.type
_entity_poly.pdbx_seq_one_letter_code
_entity_poly.pdbx_strand_id
1 'polypeptide(L)'
;MIAIDELETGKGMNQIGTLQRAGDTRWGDADATYEAMTSYEFVFILHLMKELMEITNDLCQALQCQSQDIINAMNLVSSTKALIQELGDDGWDSLLTKVNSFCEARNIDILDMNARYVARRGRALHQQDDFTIKHYYMIDIFYAAIDSQLQELNSRFSDQTTELLILGRL
;
A
#
# COMPACT_ATOMS: atom_id res chain seq x y z
N MET A 1 55.83 2.60 15.59
CA MET A 1 55.41 3.74 14.75
C MET A 1 54.17 3.28 14.02
N ILE A 2 53.04 3.89 14.34
CA ILE A 2 51.70 3.56 13.86
C ILE A 2 51.54 4.15 12.45
N ALA A 3 51.04 3.37 11.50
CA ALA A 3 50.38 3.87 10.30
C ALA A 3 49.15 2.99 10.10
N ILE A 4 48.02 3.50 10.56
CA ILE A 4 46.68 2.97 10.31
C ILE A 4 46.27 3.67 9.01
N ASP A 5 46.31 2.94 7.89
CA ASP A 5 45.70 3.42 6.65
C ASP A 5 44.18 3.27 6.79
N GLU A 6 43.51 4.38 6.57
CA GLU A 6 42.07 4.55 6.61
C GLU A 6 41.39 3.67 5.55
N LEU A 7 40.45 2.84 6.00
CA LEU A 7 39.62 2.01 5.14
C LEU A 7 38.39 2.83 4.75
N GLU A 8 38.55 3.76 3.79
CA GLU A 8 37.41 4.45 3.17
C GLU A 8 36.59 3.45 2.35
N THR A 9 35.55 2.90 2.97
CA THR A 9 34.55 2.09 2.25
C THR A 9 33.51 3.03 1.66
N GLY A 10 33.84 3.62 0.52
CA GLY A 10 32.87 4.36 -0.30
C GLY A 10 31.77 3.42 -0.80
N LYS A 11 30.56 3.52 -0.24
CA LYS A 11 29.36 2.87 -0.79
C LYS A 11 28.77 3.73 -1.90
N GLY A 12 29.14 3.42 -3.15
CA GLY A 12 28.60 4.03 -4.36
C GLY A 12 27.32 3.36 -4.89
N MET A 13 26.23 4.12 -4.96
CA MET A 13 25.23 4.33 -6.04
C MET A 13 24.94 3.29 -7.16
N ASN A 14 24.92 1.97 -6.97
CA ASN A 14 24.42 1.08 -8.05
C ASN A 14 23.76 -0.25 -7.62
N GLN A 15 23.06 -0.29 -6.49
CA GLN A 15 22.20 -1.44 -6.17
C GLN A 15 20.87 -1.37 -6.92
N ILE A 16 20.95 -1.45 -8.25
CA ILE A 16 19.83 -1.79 -9.11
C ILE A 16 19.48 -3.24 -8.77
N GLY A 17 18.32 -3.40 -8.16
CA GLY A 17 17.95 -4.62 -7.48
C GLY A 17 18.01 -5.87 -8.35
N THR A 18 18.72 -6.87 -7.86
CA THR A 18 18.59 -8.26 -8.31
C THR A 18 17.63 -9.00 -7.37
N LEU A 19 16.32 -9.06 -7.66
CA LEU A 19 15.45 -10.11 -7.11
C LEU A 19 15.52 -11.22 -8.15
N GLN A 20 16.35 -12.20 -7.85
CA GLN A 20 16.30 -13.51 -8.45
C GLN A 20 14.95 -14.13 -8.08
N ARG A 21 14.19 -14.63 -9.07
CA ARG A 21 12.85 -15.17 -8.84
C ARG A 21 12.91 -16.56 -8.21
N ALA A 22 11.91 -16.83 -7.39
CA ALA A 22 11.53 -18.06 -6.71
C ALA A 22 11.35 -19.30 -7.63
N GLY A 23 12.42 -19.74 -8.27
CA GLY A 23 12.61 -21.10 -8.78
C GLY A 23 13.72 -21.85 -8.03
N ASP A 24 14.66 -21.11 -7.43
CA ASP A 24 15.83 -21.66 -6.73
C ASP A 24 15.91 -21.25 -5.25
N THR A 25 14.99 -20.43 -4.75
CA THR A 25 15.03 -19.99 -3.36
C THR A 25 14.49 -21.10 -2.47
N ARG A 26 15.42 -21.89 -1.92
CA ARG A 26 15.19 -22.76 -0.78
C ARG A 26 14.32 -22.00 0.23
N TRP A 27 13.14 -22.55 0.49
CA TRP A 27 12.06 -21.99 1.30
C TRP A 27 12.38 -21.99 2.81
N GLY A 28 13.58 -21.53 3.17
CA GLY A 28 14.09 -21.56 4.54
C GLY A 28 15.29 -20.65 4.78
N ASP A 29 15.53 -19.67 3.90
CA ASP A 29 16.55 -18.65 4.15
C ASP A 29 15.90 -17.45 4.86
N ALA A 30 16.20 -17.32 6.15
CA ALA A 30 15.72 -16.22 6.97
C ALA A 30 16.22 -14.87 6.45
N ASP A 31 17.39 -14.85 5.79
CA ASP A 31 18.01 -13.64 5.26
C ASP A 31 17.23 -13.09 4.06
N ALA A 32 16.92 -13.95 3.08
CA ALA A 32 16.10 -13.56 1.92
C ALA A 32 14.68 -13.09 2.32
N THR A 33 14.12 -13.66 3.39
CA THR A 33 12.82 -13.25 3.93
C THR A 33 12.90 -11.88 4.60
N TYR A 34 13.97 -11.65 5.37
CA TYR A 34 14.23 -10.36 6.00
C TYR A 34 14.41 -9.26 4.95
N GLU A 35 15.22 -9.49 3.92
CA GLU A 35 15.43 -8.53 2.81
C GLU A 35 14.13 -8.17 2.09
N ALA A 36 13.24 -9.14 1.88
CA ALA A 36 11.93 -8.87 1.30
C ALA A 36 11.05 -8.00 2.22
N MET A 37 11.06 -8.26 3.53
CA MET A 37 10.32 -7.49 4.55
C MET A 37 10.91 -6.10 4.79
N THR A 38 12.19 -5.88 4.49
CA THR A 38 12.86 -4.57 4.58
C THR A 38 12.93 -3.84 3.25
N SER A 39 12.19 -4.30 2.23
CA SER A 39 12.09 -3.59 0.96
C SER A 39 11.17 -2.37 1.07
N TYR A 40 11.50 -1.30 0.32
CA TYR A 40 10.64 -0.10 0.24
C TYR A 40 9.21 -0.46 -0.20
N GLU A 41 9.06 -1.39 -1.14
CA GLU A 41 7.76 -1.86 -1.63
C GLU A 41 6.91 -2.48 -0.51
N PHE A 42 7.52 -3.35 0.31
CA PHE A 42 6.83 -3.95 1.45
C PHE A 42 6.44 -2.89 2.49
N VAL A 43 7.35 -1.97 2.84
CA VAL A 43 7.06 -0.89 3.80
C VAL A 43 5.93 0.01 3.30
N PHE A 44 5.91 0.32 2.00
CA PHE A 44 4.85 1.10 1.38
C PHE A 44 3.49 0.39 1.50
N ILE A 45 3.42 -0.88 1.09
CA ILE A 45 2.20 -1.69 1.17
C ILE A 45 1.75 -1.82 2.62
N LEU A 46 2.66 -2.04 3.56
CA LEU A 46 2.37 -2.14 4.98
C LEU A 46 1.70 -0.87 5.51
N HIS A 47 2.24 0.31 5.20
CA HIS A 47 1.65 1.57 5.65
C HIS A 47 0.30 1.84 4.97
N LEU A 48 0.18 1.60 3.66
CA LEU A 48 -1.09 1.74 2.94
C LEU A 48 -2.18 0.84 3.52
N MET A 49 -1.86 -0.44 3.74
CA MET A 49 -2.79 -1.39 4.33
C MET A 49 -3.19 -0.96 5.75
N LYS A 50 -2.25 -0.43 6.54
CA LYS A 50 -2.54 0.08 7.88
C LYS A 50 -3.57 1.22 7.84
N GLU A 51 -3.39 2.22 6.98
CA GLU A 51 -4.34 3.35 6.88
C GLU A 51 -5.73 2.88 6.43
N LEU A 52 -5.80 2.02 5.41
CA LEU A 52 -7.08 1.46 4.93
C LEU A 52 -7.76 0.58 5.98
N MET A 53 -6.99 -0.23 6.71
CA MET A 53 -7.51 -1.04 7.81
C MET A 53 -8.01 -0.16 8.97
N GLU A 54 -7.33 0.94 9.28
CA GLU A 54 -7.75 1.87 10.33
C GLU A 54 -9.10 2.51 9.99
N ILE A 55 -9.29 2.98 8.75
CA ILE A 55 -10.56 3.54 8.28
C ILE A 55 -11.68 2.48 8.30
N THR A 56 -11.42 1.27 7.81
CA THR A 56 -12.44 0.22 7.71
C THR A 56 -12.73 -0.49 9.03
N ASN A 57 -11.83 -0.40 10.01
CA ASN A 57 -11.97 -1.06 11.31
C ASN A 57 -13.20 -0.56 12.08
N ASP A 58 -13.49 0.74 12.05
CA ASP A 58 -14.67 1.30 12.74
C ASP A 58 -15.97 0.72 12.18
N LEU A 59 -16.05 0.60 10.86
CA LEU A 59 -17.17 -0.07 10.19
C LEU A 59 -17.23 -1.56 10.59
N CYS A 60 -16.10 -2.26 10.59
CA CYS A 60 -16.04 -3.67 10.99
C CYS A 60 -16.54 -3.87 12.42
N GLN A 61 -16.10 -3.04 13.37
CA GLN A 61 -16.52 -3.13 14.78
C GLN A 61 -18.02 -2.86 14.94
N ALA A 62 -18.54 -1.84 14.24
CA ALA A 62 -19.96 -1.51 14.29
C ALA A 62 -20.84 -2.61 13.67
N LEU A 63 -20.42 -3.19 12.54
CA LEU A 63 -21.16 -4.28 11.89
C LEU A 63 -21.10 -5.60 12.68
N GLN A 64 -20.05 -5.81 13.48
CA GLN A 64 -19.96 -6.96 14.39
C GLN A 64 -20.85 -6.82 15.63
N CYS A 65 -21.28 -5.60 15.98
CA CYS A 65 -22.20 -5.35 17.09
C CYS A 65 -23.66 -5.65 16.67
N GLN A 66 -24.30 -6.60 17.37
CA GLN A 66 -25.64 -7.12 17.04
C GLN A 66 -26.81 -6.11 17.21
N SER A 67 -26.57 -4.95 17.81
CA SER A 67 -27.63 -3.98 18.19
C SER A 67 -27.82 -2.82 17.22
N GLN A 68 -27.10 -2.76 16.10
CA GLN A 68 -27.11 -1.58 15.23
C GLN A 68 -28.39 -1.53 14.38
N ASP A 69 -29.10 -0.40 14.41
CA ASP A 69 -30.19 -0.16 13.44
C ASP A 69 -29.61 0.08 12.05
N ILE A 70 -30.35 -0.36 11.03
CA ILE A 70 -29.93 -0.36 9.63
C ILE A 70 -29.55 1.03 9.13
N ILE A 71 -30.27 2.07 9.58
CA ILE A 71 -29.98 3.46 9.23
C ILE A 71 -28.60 3.87 9.74
N ASN A 72 -28.25 3.50 10.97
CA ASN A 72 -26.94 3.83 11.54
C ASN A 72 -25.81 3.04 10.87
N ALA A 73 -26.05 1.78 10.50
CA ALA A 73 -25.09 0.99 9.73
C ALA A 73 -24.83 1.61 8.35
N MET A 74 -25.88 2.10 7.69
CA MET A 74 -25.75 2.77 6.39
C MET A 74 -25.00 4.11 6.48
N ASN A 75 -25.26 4.90 7.51
CA ASN A 75 -24.50 6.13 7.74
C ASN A 75 -23.00 5.82 7.93
N LEU A 76 -22.66 4.77 8.67
CA LEU A 76 -21.26 4.34 8.86
C LEU A 76 -20.61 3.89 7.55
N VAL A 77 -21.33 3.16 6.69
CA VAL A 77 -20.83 2.78 5.36
C VAL A 77 -20.53 4.03 4.54
N SER A 78 -21.44 5.01 4.49
CA SER A 78 -21.25 6.27 3.77
C SER A 78 -20.06 7.07 4.30
N SER A 79 -19.94 7.19 5.63
CA SER A 79 -18.78 7.85 6.27
C SER A 79 -17.47 7.13 5.95
N THR A 80 -17.46 5.80 5.95
CA THR A 80 -16.26 5.00 5.61
C THR A 80 -15.86 5.22 4.15
N LYS A 81 -16.83 5.23 3.22
CA LYS A 81 -16.56 5.53 1.80
C LYS A 81 -15.96 6.92 1.62
N ALA A 82 -16.48 7.92 2.33
CA ALA A 82 -15.97 9.30 2.28
C ALA A 82 -14.53 9.39 2.80
N LEU A 83 -14.20 8.73 3.92
CA LEU A 83 -12.84 8.71 4.46
C LEU A 83 -11.84 8.01 3.53
N ILE A 84 -12.27 6.92 2.86
CA ILE A 84 -11.43 6.24 1.86
C ILE A 84 -11.18 7.14 0.64
N GLN A 85 -12.18 7.92 0.21
CA GLN A 85 -12.02 8.89 -0.87
C GLN A 85 -11.08 10.03 -0.47
N GLU A 86 -11.23 10.58 0.73
CA GLU A 86 -10.33 11.60 1.28
C GLU A 86 -8.88 11.11 1.35
N LEU A 87 -8.68 9.84 1.74
CA LEU A 87 -7.35 9.21 1.67
C LEU A 87 -6.81 9.20 0.24
N GLY A 88 -7.64 8.95 -0.78
CA GLY A 88 -7.22 8.97 -2.18
C GLY A 88 -6.93 10.36 -2.74
N ASP A 89 -7.70 11.36 -2.33
CA ASP A 89 -7.59 12.73 -2.83
C ASP A 89 -6.36 13.45 -2.24
N ASP A 90 -6.15 13.32 -0.92
CA ASP A 90 -5.15 14.12 -0.19
C ASP A 90 -4.13 13.26 0.61
N GLY A 91 -4.32 11.94 0.67
CA GLY A 91 -3.52 11.06 1.53
C GLY A 91 -2.18 10.62 0.96
N TRP A 92 -1.93 10.81 -0.34
CA TRP A 92 -0.70 10.34 -1.01
C TRP A 92 0.58 10.91 -0.36
N ASP A 93 0.70 12.23 -0.23
CA ASP A 93 1.92 12.86 0.29
C ASP A 93 2.14 12.56 1.78
N SER A 94 1.04 12.46 2.55
CA SER A 94 1.08 12.06 3.96
C SER A 94 1.58 10.62 4.13
N LEU A 95 1.04 9.69 3.32
CA LEU A 95 1.50 8.30 3.29
C LEU A 95 2.98 8.22 2.91
N LEU A 96 3.38 8.93 1.86
CA LEU A 96 4.77 8.92 1.37
C LEU A 96 5.74 9.45 2.44
N THR A 97 5.34 10.48 3.19
CA THR A 97 6.11 11.01 4.33
C THR A 97 6.24 9.97 5.45
N LYS A 98 5.17 9.25 5.80
CA LYS A 98 5.21 8.16 6.79
C LYS A 98 6.14 7.02 6.34
N VAL A 99 6.06 6.62 5.07
CA VAL A 99 6.91 5.57 4.50
C VAL A 99 8.38 5.98 4.50
N ASN A 100 8.71 7.18 4.01
CA ASN A 100 10.08 7.66 3.94
C ASN A 100 10.71 7.80 5.33
N SER A 101 9.98 8.39 6.29
CA SER A 101 10.48 8.49 7.68
C SER A 101 10.69 7.13 8.34
N PHE A 102 9.85 6.13 8.06
CA PHE A 102 10.08 4.77 8.51
C PHE A 102 11.33 4.16 7.86
N CYS A 103 11.49 4.31 6.55
CA CYS A 103 12.66 3.80 5.83
C CYS A 103 13.96 4.41 6.34
N GLU A 104 14.00 5.73 6.53
CA GLU A 104 15.13 6.44 7.16
C GLU A 104 15.46 5.88 8.55
N ALA A 105 14.45 5.72 9.40
CA ALA A 105 14.62 5.20 10.76
C ALA A 105 15.11 3.75 10.80
N ARG A 106 14.90 2.98 9.72
CA ARG A 106 15.34 1.58 9.59
C ARG A 106 16.54 1.39 8.66
N ASN A 107 17.14 2.48 8.17
CA ASN A 107 18.23 2.46 7.21
C ASN A 107 17.90 1.62 5.95
N ILE A 108 16.66 1.77 5.48
CA ILE A 108 16.17 1.22 4.21
C ILE A 108 16.36 2.30 3.14
N ASP A 109 16.93 1.92 2.00
CA ASP A 109 17.18 2.85 0.90
C ASP A 109 15.86 3.47 0.40
N ILE A 110 15.81 4.80 0.39
CA ILE A 110 14.66 5.56 -0.12
C ILE A 110 14.68 5.54 -1.64
N LEU A 111 13.50 5.30 -2.22
CA LEU A 111 13.32 5.19 -3.65
C LEU A 111 13.23 6.57 -4.32
N ASP A 112 13.99 6.79 -5.40
CA ASP A 112 13.81 7.97 -6.24
C ASP A 112 12.54 7.82 -7.10
N MET A 113 11.49 8.53 -6.73
CA MET A 113 10.19 8.51 -7.39
C MET A 113 10.23 8.97 -8.86
N ASN A 114 11.24 9.76 -9.24
CA ASN A 114 11.42 10.23 -10.61
C ASN A 114 12.27 9.26 -11.45
N ALA A 115 12.87 8.25 -10.83
CA ALA A 115 13.63 7.26 -11.56
C ALA A 115 12.73 6.46 -12.48
N ARG A 116 13.34 5.95 -13.55
CA ARG A 116 12.67 5.10 -14.51
C ARG A 116 12.30 3.78 -13.83
N TYR A 117 11.05 3.40 -13.93
CA TYR A 117 10.60 2.08 -13.49
C TYR A 117 11.10 1.02 -14.48
N VAL A 118 11.92 0.10 -14.00
CA VAL A 118 12.33 -1.08 -14.77
C VAL A 118 11.54 -2.27 -14.23
N ALA A 119 10.45 -2.62 -14.91
CA ALA A 119 9.65 -3.78 -14.58
C ALA A 119 10.54 -5.03 -14.56
N ARG A 120 10.59 -5.74 -13.42
CA ARG A 120 11.23 -7.06 -13.37
C ARG A 120 10.42 -8.03 -14.22
N ARG A 121 11.00 -8.37 -15.39
CA ARG A 121 10.63 -9.42 -16.36
C ARG A 121 9.42 -10.28 -15.95
N GLY A 122 8.25 -9.99 -16.53
CA GLY A 122 7.08 -10.86 -16.41
C GLY A 122 5.75 -10.33 -16.91
N ARG A 123 5.54 -9.01 -16.99
CA ARG A 123 4.36 -8.42 -17.63
C ARG A 123 4.77 -7.16 -18.38
N ALA A 124 5.14 -7.32 -19.64
CA ALA A 124 5.13 -6.20 -20.57
C ALA A 124 3.66 -5.93 -20.92
N LEU A 125 2.92 -5.25 -20.03
CA LEU A 125 1.71 -4.58 -20.47
C LEU A 125 2.19 -3.36 -21.23
N HIS A 126 2.11 -3.47 -22.56
CA HIS A 126 2.01 -2.39 -23.52
C HIS A 126 3.00 -1.22 -23.36
N GLN A 127 4.02 -1.21 -24.23
CA GLN A 127 4.90 -0.08 -24.47
C GLN A 127 4.11 1.23 -24.64
N GLN A 128 4.15 2.12 -23.66
CA GLN A 128 3.81 3.53 -23.82
C GLN A 128 4.54 4.35 -22.74
N ASP A 129 5.44 5.22 -23.20
CA ASP A 129 6.12 6.30 -22.48
C ASP A 129 6.91 5.96 -21.21
N ASP A 130 7.78 6.88 -20.79
CA ASP A 130 8.63 6.76 -19.62
C ASP A 130 7.82 6.54 -18.34
N PHE A 131 7.65 5.28 -17.94
CA PHE A 131 6.99 4.93 -16.69
C PHE A 131 7.92 5.25 -15.53
N THR A 132 7.53 6.19 -14.67
CA THR A 132 8.29 6.52 -13.46
C THR A 132 7.92 5.59 -12.33
N ILE A 133 8.83 5.44 -11.36
CA ILE A 133 8.53 4.74 -10.12
C ILE A 133 7.30 5.35 -9.42
N LYS A 134 7.15 6.68 -9.46
CA LYS A 134 5.96 7.36 -8.93
C LYS A 134 4.67 6.79 -9.51
N HIS A 135 4.61 6.58 -10.83
CA HIS A 135 3.42 6.04 -11.47
C HIS A 135 3.09 4.64 -10.93
N TYR A 136 4.08 3.76 -10.80
CA TYR A 136 3.88 2.42 -10.26
C TYR A 136 3.24 2.45 -8.86
N TYR A 137 3.83 3.20 -7.93
CA TYR A 137 3.32 3.26 -6.56
C TYR A 137 1.99 4.01 -6.44
N MET A 138 1.83 5.10 -7.19
CA MET A 138 0.64 5.96 -7.10
C MET A 138 -0.56 5.32 -7.81
N ILE A 139 -0.38 4.83 -9.02
CA ILE A 139 -1.48 4.32 -9.84
C ILE A 139 -1.71 2.83 -9.56
N ASP A 140 -0.68 2.00 -9.73
CA ASP A 140 -0.85 0.53 -9.69
C ASP A 140 -1.02 -0.03 -8.28
N ILE A 141 -0.58 0.70 -7.24
CA ILE A 141 -0.69 0.26 -5.85
C ILE A 141 -1.68 1.13 -5.09
N PHE A 142 -1.42 2.43 -4.96
CA PHE A 142 -2.19 3.31 -4.08
C PHE A 142 -3.65 3.48 -4.54
N TYR A 143 -3.87 4.03 -5.74
CA TYR A 143 -5.23 4.18 -6.27
C TYR A 143 -5.90 2.83 -6.50
N ALA A 144 -5.18 1.83 -7.02
CA ALA A 144 -5.72 0.49 -7.18
C ALA A 144 -6.26 -0.11 -5.87
N ALA A 145 -5.58 0.11 -4.74
CA ALA A 145 -6.05 -0.35 -3.42
C ALA A 145 -7.28 0.43 -2.94
N ILE A 146 -7.28 1.76 -3.09
CA ILE A 146 -8.42 2.62 -2.73
C ILE A 146 -9.66 2.26 -3.53
N ASP A 147 -9.53 2.18 -4.86
CA ASP A 147 -10.60 1.81 -5.78
C ASP A 147 -11.16 0.43 -5.43
N SER A 148 -10.28 -0.53 -5.10
CA SER A 148 -10.70 -1.86 -4.69
C SER A 148 -11.56 -1.82 -3.41
N GLN A 149 -11.19 -1.02 -2.41
CA GLN A 149 -11.98 -0.89 -1.17
C GLN A 149 -13.32 -0.20 -1.43
N LEU A 150 -13.35 0.87 -2.24
CA LEU A 150 -14.58 1.55 -2.60
C LEU A 150 -15.52 0.64 -3.41
N GLN A 151 -14.97 -0.11 -4.37
CA GLN A 151 -15.73 -1.07 -5.17
C GLN A 151 -16.33 -2.16 -4.28
N GLU A 152 -15.59 -2.67 -3.32
CA GLU A 152 -16.09 -3.69 -2.38
C GLU A 152 -17.22 -3.15 -1.49
N LEU A 153 -17.09 -1.92 -0.97
CA LEU A 153 -18.16 -1.30 -0.19
C LEU A 153 -19.41 -1.01 -1.06
N ASN A 154 -19.22 -0.60 -2.31
CA ASN A 154 -20.31 -0.35 -3.24
C ASN A 154 -21.02 -1.63 -3.68
N SER A 155 -20.29 -2.73 -3.86
CA SER A 155 -20.87 -4.02 -4.25
C SER A 155 -21.69 -4.65 -3.12
N ARG A 156 -21.21 -4.54 -1.86
CA ARG A 156 -21.88 -5.11 -0.68
C ARG A 156 -23.05 -4.27 -0.17
N PHE A 157 -22.95 -2.95 -0.24
CA PHE A 157 -23.93 -2.00 0.27
C PHE A 157 -24.39 -1.08 -0.86
N SER A 158 -25.03 -1.68 -1.87
CA SER A 158 -25.59 -0.94 -2.99
C SER A 158 -26.85 -0.19 -2.57
N ASP A 159 -27.12 0.96 -3.17
CA ASP A 159 -28.29 1.78 -2.84
C ASP A 159 -29.59 0.97 -2.99
N GLN A 160 -29.69 0.12 -4.02
CA GLN A 160 -30.86 -0.75 -4.25
C GLN A 160 -31.11 -1.78 -3.14
N THR A 161 -30.06 -2.43 -2.63
CA THR A 161 -30.20 -3.36 -1.49
C THR A 161 -30.65 -2.66 -0.22
N THR A 162 -30.31 -1.38 -0.07
CA THR A 162 -30.60 -0.60 1.14
C THR A 162 -31.99 0.00 1.11
N GLU A 163 -32.45 0.47 -0.06
CA GLU A 163 -33.85 0.87 -0.27
C GLU A 163 -34.82 -0.28 -0.01
N LEU A 164 -34.51 -1.49 -0.50
CA LEU A 164 -35.35 -2.67 -0.29
C LEU A 164 -35.45 -3.07 1.20
N LEU A 165 -34.36 -2.96 1.96
CA LEU A 165 -34.35 -3.28 3.39
C LEU A 165 -35.06 -2.21 4.24
N ILE A 166 -35.02 -0.95 3.83
CA ILE A 166 -35.75 0.14 4.47
C ILE A 166 -37.26 0.02 4.17
N LEU A 167 -37.63 -0.26 2.92
CA LEU A 167 -39.02 -0.42 2.49
C LEU A 167 -39.69 -1.67 3.07
N GLY A 168 -38.95 -2.76 3.28
CA GLY A 168 -39.48 -4.00 3.87
C GLY A 168 -39.80 -3.93 5.37
N ARG A 169 -39.56 -2.79 6.03
CA ARG A 169 -39.87 -2.53 7.45
C ARG A 169 -41.10 -1.64 7.67
N LEU A 170 -41.75 -1.18 6.60
CA LEU A 170 -43.07 -0.50 6.61
C LEU A 170 -44.18 -1.51 6.32
#